data_AF-A0A444Y6D1-F1
#
_entry.id   AF-A0A444Y6D1-F1
#
_cell.length_a   1.000
_cell.length_b   1.000
_cell.length_c   1.000
_cell.angle_alpha   90.00
_cell.angle_beta   90.00
_cell.angle_gamma   90.00
#
_symmetry.space_group_name_H-M   'P 1'
#
loop_
_entity.id
_entity.type
_entity.pdbx_description
1 polymer ?
#
loop_
_entity_poly.entity_id
_entity_poly.type
_entity_poly.pdbx_seq_one_letter_code
_entity_poly.pdbx_strand_id
1 'polypeptide(L)' 'MKMQTEVNHISRTEFLLKVCWEQKPSGFSRFMEAINSFGFQVKNANMTTIDGKAQIILTVE' A
#
# COMPACT_ATOMS: atom_id res chain seq x y z
N MET A 1 -11.99 -6.38 9.73
CA MET A 1 -11.46 -6.99 8.49
C MET A 1 -9.95 -7.17 8.67
N LYS A 2 -9.40 -8.36 8.37
CA LYS A 2 -7.94 -8.52 8.32
C LYS A 2 -7.39 -7.78 7.09
N MET A 3 -6.20 -7.20 7.20
CA MET A 3 -5.53 -6.56 6.06
C MET A 3 -5.42 -7.58 4.91
N GLN A 4 -5.85 -7.18 3.72
CA GLN A 4 -5.70 -7.96 2.50
C GLN A 4 -4.60 -7.32 1.65
N THR A 5 -3.74 -8.15 1.08
CA THR A 5 -2.60 -7.71 0.29
C THR A 5 -2.48 -8.56 -0.95
N GLU A 6 -2.30 -7.91 -2.09
CA GLU A 6 -1.95 -8.51 -3.37
C GLU A 6 -0.63 -7.89 -3.83
N VAL A 7 0.27 -8.72 -4.34
CA VAL A 7 1.57 -8.30 -4.88
C VAL A 7 1.67 -8.84 -6.30
N ASN A 8 1.92 -7.96 -7.27
CA ASN A 8 2.17 -8.35 -8.64
C ASN A 8 3.55 -7.86 -9.06
N HIS A 9 4.37 -8.71 -9.67
CA HIS A 9 5.60 -8.28 -10.31
C HIS A 9 5.26 -7.52 -11.61
N ILE A 10 5.84 -6.34 -11.78
CA ILE A 10 5.80 -5.58 -13.05
C ILE A 10 7.09 -5.86 -13.83
N SER A 11 8.24 -5.80 -13.15
CA SER A 11 9.55 -6.01 -13.76
C SER A 11 10.52 -6.71 -12.78
N ARG A 12 11.83 -6.66 -13.07
CA ARG A 12 12.85 -7.22 -12.17
C ARG A 12 12.89 -6.49 -10.82
N THR A 13 12.61 -5.19 -10.83
CA THR A 13 12.71 -4.33 -9.64
C THR A 13 11.37 -3.72 -9.25
N GLU A 14 10.39 -3.66 -10.15
CA GLU A 14 9.11 -2.99 -9.87
C GLU A 14 7.98 -3.95 -9.50
N PHE A 15 7.19 -3.55 -8.51
CA PHE A 15 6.05 -4.28 -7.97
C PHE A 15 4.81 -3.39 -7.88
N LEU A 16 3.64 -3.98 -8.14
CA LEU A 16 2.34 -3.42 -7.81
C LEU A 16 1.84 -4.03 -6.50
N LEU A 17 1.68 -3.20 -5.48
CA LEU A 17 1.09 -3.57 -4.20
C LEU A 17 -0.35 -3.06 -4.16
N LYS A 18 -1.33 -3.93 -3.90
CA LYS A 18 -2.69 -3.52 -3.55
C LYS A 18 -2.97 -3.94 -2.12
N VAL A 19 -3.27 -3.00 -1.24
CA VAL A 19 -3.53 -3.25 0.18
C VAL A 19 -4.89 -2.68 0.56
N CYS A 20 -5.69 -3.47 1.27
CA CYS A 20 -7.01 -3.06 1.76
C CYS A 20 -7.13 -3.35 3.26
N TRP A 21 -7.65 -2.38 4.02
CA TRP A 21 -7.81 -2.49 5.48
C TRP A 21 -8.97 -1.65 6.00
N GLU A 22 -9.37 -1.91 7.25
CA GLU A 22 -10.26 -1.01 7.99
C GLU A 22 -9.49 0.22 8.46
N GLN A 23 -9.98 1.39 8.09
CA GLN A 23 -9.32 2.64 8.40
C GLN A 23 -9.24 2.85 9.91
N LYS A 24 -8.03 3.08 10.39
CA LYS A 24 -7.74 3.51 11.75
C LYS A 24 -6.95 4.83 11.69
N PRO A 25 -7.02 5.67 12.74
CA PRO A 25 -6.13 6.82 12.87
C PRO A 25 -4.68 6.40 12.59
N SER A 26 -3.99 7.19 11.77
CA SER A 26 -2.59 6.96 11.38
C SER A 26 -2.32 5.67 10.59
N GLY A 27 -3.34 4.98 10.07
CA GLY A 27 -3.14 3.75 9.29
C GLY A 27 -2.31 3.97 8.02
N PHE A 28 -2.54 5.10 7.33
CA PHE A 28 -1.78 5.47 6.13
C PHE A 28 -0.32 5.80 6.43
N SER A 29 -0.03 6.62 7.45
CA SER A 29 1.35 7.00 7.77
C SER A 29 2.17 5.78 8.19
N ARG A 30 1.62 4.89 9.02
CA ARG A 30 2.27 3.63 9.41
C ARG A 30 2.52 2.70 8.23
N PHE A 31 1.62 2.68 7.26
CA PHE A 31 1.81 1.91 6.03
C PHE A 31 2.99 2.47 5.21
N MET A 32 3.05 3.79 5.01
CA MET A 32 4.15 4.42 4.28
C MET A 32 5.50 4.30 5.01
N GLU A 33 5.50 4.37 6.34
CA GLU A 33 6.68 4.11 7.17
C GLU A 33 7.21 2.69 6.97
N ALA A 34 6.32 1.70 6.86
CA ALA A 34 6.71 0.31 6.58
C ALA A 34 7.28 0.15 5.17
N ILE A 35 6.66 0.74 4.15
CA ILE A 35 7.20 0.73 2.78
C ILE A 35 8.62 1.33 2.76
N ASN A 36 8.81 2.47 3.44
CA ASN A 36 10.10 3.11 3.57
C ASN A 36 11.13 2.25 4.35
N SER A 37 10.71 1.55 5.42
CA SER A 37 11.62 0.69 6.19
C SER A 37 12.09 -0.56 5.43
N PHE A 38 11.31 -1.01 4.44
CA PHE A 38 11.73 -2.06 3.50
C PHE A 38 12.67 -1.55 2.40
N GLY A 39 12.93 -0.24 2.32
CA GLY A 39 13.82 0.35 1.32
C GLY A 39 13.17 0.53 -0.06
N PHE A 40 11.84 0.38 -0.15
CA PHE A 40 11.11 0.57 -1.40
C PHE A 40 10.92 2.05 -1.72
N GLN A 41 11.21 2.43 -2.96
CA GLN A 41 10.86 3.74 -3.50
C GLN A 41 9.46 3.70 -4.11
N VAL A 42 8.57 4.58 -3.65
CA VAL A 42 7.22 4.70 -4.22
C VAL A 42 7.26 5.54 -5.50
N LYS A 43 6.86 4.94 -6.63
CA LYS A 43 6.73 5.60 -7.94
C LYS A 43 5.35 6.20 -8.16
N ASN A 44 4.32 5.48 -7.74
CA ASN A 44 2.94 5.90 -7.87
C ASN A 44 2.15 5.40 -6.65
N ALA A 45 1.19 6.19 -6.20
CA ALA A 45 0.29 5.86 -5.11
C ALA A 45 -1.11 6.37 -5.43
N ASN A 46 -2.10 5.47 -5.39
CA ASN A 46 -3.51 5.82 -5.44
C ASN A 46 -4.20 5.26 -4.21
N MET A 47 -4.83 6.14 -3.43
CA MET A 47 -5.55 5.77 -2.23
C MET A 47 -7.04 6.04 -2.41
N THR A 48 -7.87 5.10 -2.00
CA THR A 48 -9.33 5.24 -2.00
C THR A 48 -9.85 4.88 -0.62
N THR A 49 -10.76 5.70 -0.10
CA THR A 49 -11.43 5.46 1.18
C THR A 49 -12.93 5.44 0.97
N ILE A 50 -13.59 4.38 1.43
CA ILE A 50 -15.04 4.22 1.35
C ILE A 50 -15.55 3.47 2.58
N ASP A 51 -16.59 3.99 3.23
CA ASP A 51 -17.26 3.36 4.37
C ASP A 51 -16.31 2.84 5.47
N GLY A 52 -15.35 3.68 5.87
CA GLY A 52 -14.37 3.32 6.91
C GLY A 52 -13.36 2.26 6.49
N LYS A 53 -13.28 1.92 5.20
CA LYS A 53 -12.24 1.07 4.61
C LYS A 53 -11.31 1.93 3.78
N ALA A 54 -10.04 1.56 3.77
CA ALA A 54 -9.03 2.16 2.93
C ALA A 54 -8.44 1.09 2.01
N GLN A 55 -8.22 1.47 0.75
CA GLN A 55 -7.42 0.74 -0.21
C GLN A 55 -6.30 1.64 -0.69
N ILE A 56 -5.11 1.09 -0.86
CA ILE A 56 -4.01 1.74 -1.54
C ILE A 56 -3.44 0.82 -2.60
N ILE A 57 -3.16 1.40 -3.76
CA ILE A 57 -2.47 0.77 -4.86
C ILE A 57 -1.17 1.53 -5.06
N LEU A 58 -0.04 0.85 -4.84
CA LEU A 58 1.30 1.42 -5.00
C LEU A 58 2.04 0.72 -6.15
N THR A 59 2.79 1.50 -6.90
CA THR A 59 3.94 0.98 -7.66
C THR A 59 5.20 1.31 -6.87
N VAL A 60 6.00 0.30 -6.55
CA VAL A 60 7.26 0.45 -5.82
C VAL A 60 8.42 -0.20 -6.58
N GLU A 61 9.62 0.33 -6.39
CA GLU A 61 10.90 -0.28 -6.82
C GLU A 61 11.87 -0.48 -5.66
#